data_AF-A0A914UCX7-F1
#
_entry.id   AF-A0A914UCX7-F1
#
_cell.length_a   1.000
_cell.length_b   1.000
_cell.length_c   1.000
_cell.angle_alpha   90.00
_cell.angle_beta   90.00
_cell.angle_gamma   90.00
#
_symmetry.space_group_name_H-M   'P 1'
#
loop_
_entity.id
_entity.type
_entity.pdbx_description
1 polymer ?
#
loop_
_entity_poly.entity_id
_entity_poly.type
_entity_poly.pdbx_seq_one_letter_code
_entity_poly.pdbx_strand_id
1 'polypeptide(L)'
;MIPDKNGKWSPLGLRIFISHSPYPTASSKQIFRKDDLQINEEFETIVEIKLPTKSRRNGTLWAHAYLLSTDDRFKELEDAETRIARTSLLTVYQIPEAEAFKLVSDVKDTKIPVKKSRRPVSHLRSKLFISIVDQPLILPMKNLPSEIIRHIQMEIRDGIHFYAPLFHIDEMSYRIKDLVEKQFHLKFVQ
;
A
#
# COMPACT_ATOMS: atom_id res chain seq x y z
N MET A 1 -9.78 17.49 -3.18
CA MET A 1 -9.36 16.90 -4.47
C MET A 1 -10.51 16.99 -5.47
N ILE A 2 -10.58 18.09 -6.25
CA ILE A 2 -11.81 18.46 -6.98
C ILE A 2 -11.54 18.47 -8.49
N PRO A 3 -12.47 17.97 -9.32
CA PRO A 3 -12.33 18.06 -10.76
C PRO A 3 -12.51 19.51 -11.25
N ASP A 4 -11.74 19.89 -12.26
CA ASP A 4 -11.85 21.17 -12.95
C ASP A 4 -13.14 21.23 -13.80
N LYS A 5 -13.38 22.38 -14.45
CA LYS A 5 -14.55 22.59 -15.33
C LYS A 5 -14.60 21.61 -16.52
N ASN A 6 -13.48 20.97 -16.84
CA ASN A 6 -13.36 20.00 -17.93
C ASN A 6 -13.51 18.55 -17.43
N GLY A 7 -13.76 18.34 -16.13
CA GLY A 7 -13.87 17.01 -15.54
C GLY A 7 -12.51 16.32 -15.34
N LYS A 8 -11.41 17.07 -15.24
CA LYS A 8 -10.09 16.53 -14.89
C LYS A 8 -9.77 16.80 -13.44
N TRP A 9 -9.20 15.83 -12.73
CA TRP A 9 -8.74 16.05 -11.35
C TRP A 9 -7.75 17.22 -11.26
N SER A 10 -7.88 18.02 -10.20
CA SER A 10 -6.81 18.93 -9.78
C SER A 10 -5.49 18.16 -9.60
N PRO A 11 -4.32 18.81 -9.71
CA PRO A 11 -3.03 18.17 -9.47
C PRO A 11 -3.04 17.42 -8.14
N LEU A 12 -2.62 16.15 -8.19
CA LEU A 12 -2.59 15.27 -7.04
C LEU A 12 -1.15 14.93 -6.65
N GLY A 13 -0.96 14.63 -5.37
CA GLY A 13 0.26 14.06 -4.84
C GLY A 13 0.02 12.70 -4.18
N LEU A 14 1.00 11.82 -4.29
CA LEU A 14 1.05 10.52 -3.60
C LEU A 14 2.14 10.55 -2.52
N ARG A 15 1.76 10.18 -1.30
CA ARG A 15 2.72 9.95 -0.21
C ARG A 15 2.52 8.59 0.41
N ILE A 16 3.62 7.94 0.77
CA ILE A 16 3.58 6.61 1.36
C ILE A 16 4.39 6.61 2.64
N PHE A 17 3.75 6.15 3.70
CA PHE A 17 4.31 6.00 5.03
C PHE A 17 4.32 4.52 5.41
N ILE A 18 5.25 4.15 6.27
CA ILE A 18 5.26 2.84 6.92
C ILE A 18 5.19 2.97 8.42
N SER A 19 4.48 2.05 9.06
CA SER A 19 4.37 2.01 10.52
C SER A 19 4.22 0.57 11.03
N HIS A 20 4.27 0.41 12.35
CA HIS A 20 3.99 -0.87 13.02
C HIS A 20 2.52 -1.01 13.44
N SER A 21 1.67 -0.05 13.08
CA SER A 21 0.28 0.04 13.47
C SER A 21 -0.62 -0.02 12.23
N PRO A 22 -1.79 -0.67 12.31
CA PRO A 22 -2.80 -0.58 11.24
C PRO A 22 -3.32 0.85 11.06
N TYR A 23 -3.16 1.70 12.08
CA TYR A 23 -3.51 3.11 12.02
C TYR A 23 -2.25 3.95 11.87
N PRO A 24 -2.26 4.96 11.00
CA PRO A 24 -1.17 5.91 10.89
C PRO A 24 -0.99 6.64 12.23
N THR A 25 0.22 6.57 12.77
CA THR A 25 0.62 7.24 14.02
C THR A 25 1.67 8.32 13.74
N ALA A 26 1.91 9.22 14.70
CA ALA A 26 3.02 10.19 14.62
C ALA A 26 4.40 9.54 14.40
N SER A 27 4.55 8.26 14.76
CA SER A 27 5.75 7.46 14.52
C SER A 27 5.86 6.84 13.12
N SER A 28 4.90 7.10 12.24
CA SER A 28 4.94 6.61 10.85
C SER A 28 6.04 7.31 10.08
N LYS A 29 6.84 6.54 9.35
CA LYS A 29 7.97 7.07 8.58
C LYS A 29 7.58 7.20 7.12
N GLN A 30 7.72 8.40 6.54
CA GLN A 30 7.56 8.59 5.10
C GLN A 30 8.69 7.87 4.35
N ILE A 31 8.33 7.07 3.35
CA ILE A 31 9.28 6.36 2.49
C ILE A 31 9.22 6.82 1.05
N PHE A 32 8.10 7.40 0.61
CA PHE A 32 7.92 7.88 -0.75
C PHE A 32 7.06 9.14 -0.78
N ARG A 33 7.38 10.04 -1.73
CA ARG A 33 6.63 11.26 -2.01
C ARG A 33 6.75 11.58 -3.50
N LYS A 34 5.61 11.82 -4.13
CA LYS A 34 5.47 12.35 -5.49
C LYS A 34 4.41 13.43 -5.46
N ASP A 35 4.82 14.69 -5.68
CA ASP A 35 3.91 15.84 -5.58
C ASP A 35 3.15 16.13 -6.89
N ASP A 36 3.68 15.63 -8.00
CA ASP A 36 3.11 15.76 -9.34
C ASP A 36 2.73 14.36 -9.87
N LEU A 37 1.57 13.89 -9.42
CA LEU A 37 1.03 12.60 -9.81
C LEU A 37 0.15 12.76 -11.05
N GLN A 38 0.65 12.28 -12.19
CA GLN A 38 -0.13 12.12 -13.41
C GLN A 38 -0.92 10.80 -13.33
N ILE A 39 -2.23 10.89 -13.07
CA ILE A 39 -3.09 9.71 -12.83
C ILE A 39 -3.31 8.89 -14.11
N ASN A 40 -3.19 9.53 -15.27
CA ASN A 40 -3.31 8.93 -16.59
C ASN A 40 -2.04 8.20 -17.06
N GLU A 41 -0.99 8.17 -16.24
CA GLU A 41 0.29 7.55 -16.56
C GLU A 41 0.63 6.46 -15.55
N GLU A 42 0.96 5.28 -16.06
CA GLU A 42 1.56 4.22 -15.25
C GLU A 42 2.99 4.61 -14.87
N PHE A 43 3.40 4.33 -13.64
CA PHE A 43 4.79 4.52 -13.23
C PHE A 43 5.27 3.43 -12.28
N GLU A 44 6.55 3.08 -12.41
CA GLU A 44 7.24 2.20 -11.47
C GLU A 44 8.41 2.94 -10.80
N THR A 45 8.58 2.74 -9.50
CA THR A 45 9.70 3.31 -8.75
C THR A 45 10.20 2.35 -7.71
N ILE A 46 11.52 2.31 -7.57
CA ILE A 46 12.22 1.54 -6.53
C ILE A 46 12.51 2.46 -5.34
N VAL A 47 12.05 2.08 -4.15
CA VAL A 47 12.40 2.76 -2.90
C VAL A 47 13.19 1.82 -2.00
N GLU A 48 14.36 2.28 -1.57
CA GLU A 48 15.18 1.59 -0.59
C GLU A 48 14.70 1.91 0.83
N ILE A 49 14.20 0.90 1.53
CA ILE A 49 13.78 1.03 2.92
C ILE A 49 14.77 0.35 3.85
N LYS A 50 15.24 1.08 4.86
CA LYS A 50 15.94 0.47 6.00
C LYS A 50 14.89 0.03 7.01
N LEU A 51 14.65 -1.28 7.12
CA LEU A 51 13.70 -1.80 8.10
C LEU A 51 14.08 -1.37 9.53
N PRO A 52 13.11 -0.89 10.32
CA PRO A 52 13.27 -0.76 11.76
C PRO A 52 13.70 -2.09 12.38
N THR A 53 14.51 -2.04 13.44
CA THR A 53 14.98 -3.21 14.17
C THR A 53 13.85 -4.11 14.67
N LYS A 54 12.67 -3.53 14.97
CA LYS A 54 11.47 -4.27 15.37
C LYS A 54 10.90 -5.14 14.23
N SER A 55 10.89 -4.66 12.98
CA SER A 55 10.45 -5.46 11.83
C SER A 55 11.38 -6.65 11.55
N ARG A 56 12.66 -6.54 11.92
CA ARG A 56 13.65 -7.63 11.76
C ARG A 56 13.46 -8.80 12.72
N ARG A 57 12.62 -8.64 13.76
CA ARG A 57 12.34 -9.66 14.79
C ARG A 57 10.93 -10.23 14.66
N ASN A 58 10.53 -10.67 13.46
CA ASN A 58 9.16 -11.13 13.20
C ASN A 58 8.11 -10.07 13.59
N GLY A 59 8.34 -8.83 13.15
CA GLY A 59 7.41 -7.74 13.37
C GLY A 59 6.42 -7.60 12.23
N THR A 60 5.30 -6.94 12.52
CA THR A 60 4.29 -6.52 11.53
C THR A 60 4.66 -5.14 10.98
N LEU A 61 4.54 -4.95 9.67
CA LEU A 61 4.75 -3.66 9.02
C LEU A 61 3.56 -3.33 8.11
N TRP A 62 3.07 -2.11 8.22
CA TRP A 62 1.95 -1.58 7.45
C TRP A 62 2.45 -0.49 6.49
N ALA A 63 1.86 -0.42 5.31
CA ALA A 63 1.97 0.71 4.39
C ALA A 63 0.71 1.55 4.48
N HIS A 64 0.86 2.86 4.56
CA HIS A 64 -0.20 3.85 4.51
C HIS A 64 0.05 4.73 3.29
N ALA A 65 -0.79 4.58 2.27
CA ALA A 65 -0.75 5.39 1.06
C ALA A 65 -1.78 6.51 1.17
N TYR A 66 -1.37 7.72 0.81
CA TYR A 66 -2.19 8.93 0.89
C TYR A 66 -2.23 9.60 -0.47
N LEU A 67 -3.44 9.84 -0.94
CA LEU A 67 -3.69 10.69 -2.09
C LEU A 67 -4.07 12.08 -1.58
N LEU A 68 -3.40 13.11 -2.09
CA LEU A 68 -3.48 14.49 -1.61
C LEU A 68 -3.74 15.44 -2.78
N SER A 69 -4.40 16.57 -2.54
CA SER A 69 -4.38 17.69 -3.48
C SER A 69 -3.02 18.39 -3.43
N THR A 70 -2.46 18.85 -4.55
CA THR A 70 -1.17 19.56 -4.55
C THR A 70 -1.23 20.89 -3.79
N ASP A 71 -2.41 21.50 -3.68
CA ASP A 71 -2.64 22.72 -2.87
C ASP A 71 -2.56 22.46 -1.36
N ASP A 72 -2.73 21.20 -0.93
CA ASP A 72 -2.67 20.78 0.47
C ASP A 72 -1.21 20.68 0.93
N ARG A 73 -0.67 21.82 1.35
CA ARG A 73 0.68 21.95 1.92
C ARG A 73 0.76 21.40 3.35
N PHE A 74 0.50 20.12 3.55
CA PHE A 74 0.73 19.52 4.87
C PHE A 74 2.11 18.90 4.96
N LYS A 75 2.82 19.20 6.05
CA LYS A 75 4.11 18.59 6.40
C LYS A 75 3.95 17.36 7.29
N GLU A 76 2.81 17.22 7.98
CA GLU A 76 2.62 16.25 9.06
C GLU A 76 1.35 15.40 8.92
N LEU A 77 1.37 14.22 9.57
CA LEU A 77 0.34 13.19 9.46
C LEU A 77 -0.98 13.56 10.17
N GLU A 78 -0.95 14.58 11.04
CA GLU A 78 -2.03 14.91 11.98
C GLU A 78 -3.26 15.56 11.34
N ASP A 79 -3.18 16.20 10.16
CA ASP A 79 -4.38 16.74 9.47
C ASP A 79 -5.17 15.67 8.69
N ALA A 80 -5.29 14.46 9.27
CA ALA A 80 -5.80 13.26 8.61
C ALA A 80 -7.27 13.31 8.16
N GLU A 81 -8.07 14.26 8.66
CA GLU A 81 -9.53 14.30 8.46
C GLU A 81 -9.97 14.54 7.00
N THR A 82 -9.13 15.13 6.15
CA THR A 82 -9.47 15.47 4.75
C THR A 82 -8.94 14.48 3.72
N ARG A 83 -8.39 13.32 4.13
CA ARG A 83 -7.48 12.55 3.27
C ARG A 83 -8.04 11.21 2.81
N ILE A 84 -7.77 10.82 1.56
CA ILE A 84 -7.99 9.45 1.09
C ILE A 84 -6.78 8.61 1.50
N ALA A 85 -6.86 7.99 2.66
CA ALA A 85 -5.86 7.04 3.14
C ALA A 85 -6.27 5.61 2.79
N ARG A 86 -5.31 4.82 2.31
CA ARG A 86 -5.44 3.37 2.18
C ARG A 86 -4.29 2.71 2.90
N THR A 87 -4.60 1.71 3.71
CA THR A 87 -3.63 0.98 4.50
C THR A 87 -3.63 -0.48 4.06
N SER A 88 -2.44 -1.06 3.88
CA SER A 88 -2.27 -2.47 3.56
C SER A 88 -1.12 -3.07 4.36
N LEU A 89 -1.23 -4.37 4.66
CA LEU A 89 -0.24 -5.11 5.40
C LEU A 89 0.91 -5.56 4.48
N LEU A 90 2.12 -5.09 4.78
CA LEU A 90 3.33 -5.44 4.01
C LEU A 90 3.96 -6.76 4.45
N THR A 91 3.71 -7.21 5.68
CA THR A 91 4.33 -8.43 6.23
C THR A 91 3.39 -9.62 6.19
N VAL A 92 3.88 -10.78 5.77
CA VAL A 92 3.14 -12.04 5.71
C VAL A 92 3.92 -13.13 6.45
N TYR A 93 3.28 -13.86 7.35
CA TYR A 93 3.92 -14.94 8.10
C TYR A 93 3.75 -16.26 7.36
N GLN A 94 4.87 -16.83 6.91
CA GLN A 94 4.86 -18.05 6.09
C GLN A 94 6.04 -18.95 6.46
N ILE A 95 5.92 -20.24 6.16
CA ILE A 95 7.06 -21.17 6.24
C ILE A 95 7.94 -20.93 5.00
N PRO A 96 9.25 -20.71 5.15
CA PRO A 96 10.14 -20.49 4.02
C PRO A 96 10.06 -21.60 2.96
N GLU A 97 9.87 -21.23 1.67
CA GLU A 97 9.70 -22.21 0.57
C GLU A 97 10.90 -23.16 0.42
N ALA A 98 12.12 -22.70 0.72
CA ALA A 98 13.32 -23.52 0.70
C ALA A 98 13.25 -24.73 1.66
N GLU A 99 12.35 -24.69 2.64
CA GLU A 99 12.07 -25.80 3.56
C GLU A 99 10.92 -26.69 3.08
N ALA A 100 9.92 -26.12 2.38
CA ALA A 100 8.73 -26.86 1.94
C ALA A 100 9.02 -27.81 0.76
N PHE A 101 9.82 -27.39 -0.22
CA PHE A 101 10.12 -28.22 -1.41
C PHE A 101 11.13 -29.34 -1.14
N LYS A 102 12.03 -29.17 -0.17
CA LYS A 102 12.99 -30.20 0.23
C LYS A 102 12.36 -31.41 0.92
N LEU A 103 11.10 -31.30 1.36
CA LEU A 103 10.37 -32.41 1.96
C LEU A 103 9.83 -33.40 0.92
N VAL A 104 9.70 -32.98 -0.34
CA VAL A 104 9.15 -33.82 -1.42
C VAL A 104 10.26 -34.43 -2.28
N SER A 105 11.45 -33.81 -2.34
CA SER A 105 12.54 -34.25 -3.22
C SER A 105 13.48 -35.31 -2.64
N ASP A 106 13.61 -35.42 -1.31
CA ASP A 106 14.70 -36.20 -0.70
C ASP A 106 14.19 -37.44 0.04
N VAL A 107 13.84 -38.48 -0.72
CA VAL A 107 13.70 -39.87 -0.21
C VAL A 107 14.99 -40.69 -0.45
N LYS A 108 16.13 -40.07 -0.79
CA LYS A 108 17.41 -40.79 -0.90
C LYS A 108 18.57 -40.00 -0.28
N ASP A 109 19.01 -40.51 0.87
CA ASP A 109 20.35 -40.44 1.47
C ASP A 109 21.08 -39.09 1.58
N THR A 110 21.16 -38.58 2.82
CA THR A 110 22.39 -38.44 3.64
C THR A 110 22.29 -37.30 4.67
N LYS A 111 22.94 -37.51 5.82
CA LYS A 111 22.94 -36.67 7.01
C LYS A 111 23.51 -35.26 6.77
N ILE A 112 22.72 -34.19 6.96
CA ILE A 112 23.20 -32.83 7.32
C ILE A 112 22.23 -32.20 8.33
N PRO A 113 22.71 -31.65 9.47
CA PRO A 113 21.85 -31.22 10.57
C PRO A 113 21.39 -29.80 10.35
N VAL A 114 20.11 -29.58 10.01
CA VAL A 114 19.52 -28.27 10.25
C VAL A 114 18.06 -28.40 10.63
N LYS A 115 17.80 -28.45 11.95
CA LYS A 115 16.53 -27.98 12.54
C LYS A 115 16.41 -26.47 12.26
N LYS A 116 16.32 -26.04 11.00
CA LYS A 116 15.88 -24.70 10.66
C LYS A 116 14.36 -24.76 10.70
N SER A 117 13.89 -24.30 11.85
CA SER A 117 12.57 -23.80 12.16
C SER A 117 11.46 -24.04 11.11
N ARG A 118 10.66 -25.10 11.30
CA ARG A 118 9.26 -25.19 10.79
C ARG A 118 8.36 -24.03 11.26
N ARG A 119 8.89 -23.06 12.00
CA ARG A 119 8.12 -21.93 12.53
C ARG A 119 7.96 -20.90 11.41
N PRO A 120 6.74 -20.37 11.21
CA PRO A 120 6.52 -19.27 10.30
C PRO A 120 7.46 -18.10 10.60
N VAL A 121 8.04 -17.52 9.56
CA VAL A 121 8.84 -16.30 9.64
C VAL A 121 8.13 -15.17 8.89
N SER A 122 8.38 -13.94 9.33
CA SER A 122 7.83 -12.77 8.66
C SER A 122 8.54 -12.54 7.33
N HIS A 123 7.79 -12.56 6.24
CA HIS A 123 8.22 -12.17 4.91
C HIS A 123 7.65 -10.80 4.58
N LEU A 124 8.38 -9.99 3.82
CA LEU A 124 7.91 -8.69 3.35
C LEU A 124 7.48 -8.77 1.89
N ARG A 125 6.38 -8.10 1.55
CA ARG A 125 6.00 -7.81 0.16
C ARG A 125 6.99 -6.81 -0.43
N SER A 126 7.69 -7.20 -1.51
CA SER A 126 8.63 -6.32 -2.23
C SER A 126 7.93 -5.34 -3.18
N LYS A 127 6.63 -5.52 -3.44
CA LYS A 127 5.85 -4.67 -4.34
C LYS A 127 4.63 -4.14 -3.62
N LEU A 128 4.31 -2.86 -3.87
CA LEU A 128 3.05 -2.25 -3.44
C LEU A 128 2.31 -1.79 -4.70
N PHE A 129 1.15 -2.39 -4.95
CA PHE A 129 0.32 -2.06 -6.09
C PHE A 129 -0.73 -1.04 -5.68
N ILE A 130 -0.83 0.06 -6.43
CA ILE A 130 -1.73 1.17 -6.12
C ILE A 130 -2.54 1.47 -7.36
N SER A 131 -3.86 1.48 -7.25
CA SER A 131 -4.75 1.77 -8.36
C SER A 131 -5.57 3.02 -8.07
N ILE A 132 -5.67 3.90 -9.06
CA ILE A 132 -6.38 5.17 -8.99
C ILE A 132 -7.26 5.30 -10.22
N VAL A 133 -8.52 5.67 -10.04
CA VAL A 133 -9.38 5.96 -11.18
C VAL A 133 -9.14 7.39 -11.66
N ASP A 134 -8.81 7.50 -12.95
CA ASP A 134 -8.42 8.72 -13.65
C ASP A 134 -9.59 9.64 -13.98
N GLN A 135 -10.79 9.09 -14.15
CA GLN A 135 -12.00 9.83 -14.47
C GLN A 135 -12.87 10.10 -13.23
N PRO A 136 -13.39 11.32 -13.05
CA PRO A 136 -14.42 11.59 -12.06
C PRO A 136 -15.69 10.80 -12.39
N LEU A 137 -16.16 10.00 -11.43
CA LEU A 137 -17.40 9.25 -11.59
C LEU A 137 -18.58 10.05 -11.07
N ILE A 138 -19.72 9.95 -11.75
CA ILE A 138 -21.01 10.40 -11.23
C ILE A 138 -21.78 9.14 -10.87
N LEU A 139 -21.77 8.77 -9.59
CA LEU A 139 -22.48 7.58 -9.11
C LEU A 139 -23.79 7.98 -8.41
N PRO A 140 -24.92 7.31 -8.69
CA PRO A 140 -26.15 7.52 -7.93
C PRO A 140 -26.06 6.79 -6.57
N MET A 141 -25.84 7.54 -5.48
CA MET A 141 -25.66 6.97 -4.12
C MET A 141 -26.75 5.98 -3.70
N LYS A 142 -28.01 6.21 -4.11
CA LYS A 142 -29.16 5.36 -3.76
C LYS A 142 -29.07 3.94 -4.34
N ASN A 143 -28.29 3.74 -5.39
CA ASN A 143 -28.19 2.46 -6.10
C ASN A 143 -26.84 1.76 -5.85
N LEU A 144 -25.97 2.35 -5.03
CA LEU A 144 -24.69 1.75 -4.71
C LEU A 144 -24.86 0.71 -3.59
N PRO A 145 -24.30 -0.50 -3.76
CA PRO A 145 -24.16 -1.45 -2.66
C PRO A 145 -23.37 -0.84 -1.50
N SER A 146 -23.73 -1.23 -0.28
CA SER A 146 -23.07 -0.81 0.97
C SER A 146 -21.56 -1.02 0.96
N GLU A 147 -21.11 -2.08 0.29
CA GLU A 147 -19.72 -2.48 0.13
C GLU A 147 -18.92 -1.48 -0.69
N ILE A 148 -19.55 -0.82 -1.66
CA ILE A 148 -18.90 0.20 -2.51
C ILE A 148 -18.90 1.55 -1.79
N ILE A 149 -19.97 1.87 -1.07
CA ILE A 149 -20.14 3.15 -0.37
C ILE A 149 -18.97 3.42 0.59
N ARG A 150 -18.48 2.40 1.33
CA ARG A 150 -17.32 2.53 2.24
C ARG A 150 -15.99 2.87 1.56
N HIS A 151 -15.90 2.66 0.24
CA HIS A 151 -14.70 2.96 -0.53
C HIS A 151 -14.77 4.32 -1.23
N ILE A 152 -15.95 4.94 -1.26
CA ILE A 152 -16.18 6.24 -1.87
C ILE A 152 -16.08 7.31 -0.78
N GLN A 153 -15.24 8.31 -1.03
CA GLN A 153 -15.15 9.49 -0.18
C GLN A 153 -15.83 10.65 -0.90
N MET A 154 -16.73 11.35 -0.21
CA MET A 154 -17.36 12.57 -0.73
C MET A 154 -16.68 13.79 -0.14
N GLU A 155 -16.42 14.77 -0.99
CA GLU A 155 -15.99 16.11 -0.59
C GLU A 155 -17.10 17.11 -0.86
N ILE A 156 -17.18 18.16 -0.03
CA ILE A 156 -18.13 19.25 -0.20
C ILE A 156 -17.34 20.53 -0.39
N ARG A 157 -17.59 21.26 -1.48
CA ARG A 157 -17.06 22.60 -1.70
C ARG A 157 -18.14 23.50 -2.27
N ASP A 158 -18.28 24.69 -1.69
CA ASP A 158 -19.25 25.70 -2.12
C ASP A 158 -20.69 25.16 -2.21
N GLY A 159 -21.03 24.18 -1.35
CA GLY A 159 -22.35 23.52 -1.33
C GLY A 159 -22.54 22.43 -2.38
N ILE A 160 -21.54 22.13 -3.20
CA ILE A 160 -21.57 21.08 -4.22
C ILE A 160 -20.82 19.85 -3.71
N HIS A 161 -21.45 18.68 -3.87
CA HIS A 161 -20.88 17.39 -3.51
C HIS A 161 -20.09 16.81 -4.69
N PHE A 162 -18.85 16.41 -4.45
CA PHE A 162 -18.00 15.73 -5.42
C PHE A 162 -17.51 14.41 -4.84
N TYR A 163 -17.34 13.42 -5.71
CA TYR A 163 -16.61 12.22 -5.34
C TYR A 163 -15.12 12.50 -5.39
N ALA A 164 -14.37 12.01 -4.41
CA ALA A 164 -12.93 11.99 -4.46
C ALA A 164 -12.46 10.83 -5.37
N PRO A 165 -11.21 10.86 -5.91
CA PRO A 165 -10.71 9.77 -6.75
C PRO A 165 -10.81 8.42 -6.05
N LEU A 166 -11.31 7.41 -6.75
CA LEU A 166 -11.30 6.06 -6.22
C LEU A 166 -9.86 5.56 -6.17
N PHE A 167 -9.36 5.42 -4.95
CA PHE A 167 -7.98 5.07 -4.63
C PHE A 167 -7.94 3.78 -3.84
N HIS A 168 -7.12 2.82 -4.25
CA HIS A 168 -7.03 1.51 -3.60
C HIS A 168 -5.60 0.94 -3.65
N ILE A 169 -5.26 0.12 -2.66
CA ILE A 169 -4.05 -0.72 -2.70
C ILE A 169 -4.48 -2.10 -3.18
N ASP A 170 -4.04 -2.51 -4.36
CA ASP A 170 -4.43 -3.78 -4.95
C ASP A 170 -3.70 -4.94 -4.28
N GLU A 171 -4.39 -5.56 -3.32
CA GLU A 171 -3.86 -6.73 -2.61
C GLU A 171 -3.95 -8.02 -3.43
N MET A 172 -4.79 -8.06 -4.47
CA MET A 172 -4.97 -9.24 -5.33
C MET A 172 -3.80 -9.43 -6.29
N SER A 173 -3.13 -8.35 -6.67
CA SER A 173 -1.93 -8.38 -7.50
C SER A 173 -0.68 -8.94 -6.79
N TYR A 174 -0.76 -9.19 -5.48
CA TYR A 174 0.37 -9.76 -4.75
C TYR A 174 0.62 -11.24 -5.08
N ARG A 175 1.89 -11.59 -5.26
CA ARG A 175 2.32 -12.96 -5.53
C ARG A 175 3.30 -13.47 -4.47
N ILE A 176 3.24 -14.76 -4.18
CA ILE A 176 4.12 -15.42 -3.20
C ILE A 176 5.61 -15.25 -3.58
N LYS A 177 5.94 -15.38 -4.87
CA LYS A 177 7.31 -15.17 -5.39
C LYS A 177 7.90 -13.78 -5.16
N ASP A 178 7.06 -12.78 -4.90
CA ASP A 178 7.48 -11.40 -4.65
C ASP A 178 7.74 -11.15 -3.14
N LEU A 179 7.69 -12.19 -2.29
CA LEU A 179 8.00 -12.12 -0.86
C LEU A 179 9.50 -12.26 -0.59
N VAL A 180 10.03 -11.39 0.27
CA VAL A 180 11.46 -11.35 0.62
C VAL A 180 11.69 -11.39 2.12
N GLU A 181 12.67 -12.18 2.57
CA GLU A 181 12.95 -12.39 4.01
C GLU A 181 13.90 -11.31 4.59
N LYS A 182 14.87 -10.79 3.82
CA LYS A 182 16.03 -10.05 4.41
C LYS A 182 16.65 -8.87 3.62
N GLN A 183 16.28 -8.60 2.36
CA GLN A 183 16.81 -7.46 1.56
C GLN A 183 15.71 -6.78 0.74
N PHE A 184 15.81 -5.45 0.52
CA PHE A 184 14.70 -4.61 0.02
C PHE A 184 15.01 -3.92 -1.30
N HIS A 185 14.05 -4.01 -2.21
CA HIS A 185 13.80 -3.04 -3.26
C HIS A 185 12.27 -2.94 -3.36
N LEU A 186 11.66 -1.85 -2.85
CA LEU A 186 10.20 -1.68 -2.97
C LEU A 186 9.88 -1.16 -4.37
N LYS A 187 9.27 -1.98 -5.22
CA LYS A 187 8.77 -1.57 -6.53
C LYS A 187 7.30 -1.18 -6.42
N PHE A 188 6.99 0.09 -6.63
CA PHE A 188 5.60 0.52 -6.84
C PHE A 188 5.21 0.20 -8.26
N VAL A 189 4.07 -0.46 -8.47
CA VAL A 189 3.52 -0.67 -9.81
C VAL A 189 2.08 -0.21 -9.72
N GLN A 190 1.74 0.84 -10.46
CA GLN A 190 0.36 1.29 -10.63
C GLN A 190 -0.17 0.77 -11.94
#